data_AF-A0A971J6N9-F1
#
_entry.id   AF-A0A971J6N9-F1
#
_cell.length_a   1.000
_cell.length_b   1.000
_cell.length_c   1.000
_cell.angle_alpha   90.00
_cell.angle_beta   90.00
_cell.angle_gamma   90.00
#
_symmetry.space_group_name_H-M   'P 1'
#
loop_
_entity.id
_entity.type
_entity.pdbx_description
1 polymer ?
#
loop_
_entity_poly.entity_id
_entity_poly.type
_entity_poly.pdbx_seq_one_letter_code
_entity_poly.pdbx_strand_id
1 'polypeptide(L)'
;FVEMPALVKELSDGEMIELSIVENLQREDLNPLDEALGYDQLVKQLGLTQEEVAQRVGRSRPHVANMLRLLQLPQSLQELVSRETIYQYIHA
;
A
#
# COMPACT_ATOMS: atom_id res chain seq x y z
N PHE A 1 -1.44 22.89 32.14
CA PHE A 1 -1.44 21.60 31.43
C PHE A 1 -2.42 21.72 30.28
N VAL A 2 -2.02 21.36 29.06
CA VAL A 2 -2.92 21.37 27.90
C VAL A 2 -3.55 19.99 27.84
N GLU A 3 -4.86 19.89 28.02
CA GLU A 3 -5.60 18.65 27.83
C GLU A 3 -5.90 18.49 26.34
N MET A 4 -5.49 17.36 25.76
CA MET A 4 -5.74 17.03 24.36
C MET A 4 -6.97 16.12 24.31
N PRO A 5 -8.05 16.49 23.59
CA PRO A 5 -9.21 15.63 23.46
C PRO A 5 -8.83 14.41 22.62
N ALA A 6 -9.05 13.21 23.16
CA ALA A 6 -8.81 11.95 22.49
C ALA A 6 -10.10 11.12 22.44
N LEU A 7 -10.29 10.39 21.34
CA LEU A 7 -11.36 9.41 21.18
C LEU A 7 -10.75 8.02 21.36
N VAL A 8 -11.26 7.23 22.30
CA VAL A 8 -10.88 5.82 22.43
C VAL A 8 -11.76 5.00 21.50
N LYS A 9 -11.14 4.29 20.56
CA LYS A 9 -11.81 3.38 19.63
C LYS A 9 -11.26 1.97 19.84
N GLU A 10 -12.14 1.01 20.09
CA GLU A 10 -11.76 -0.41 20.08
C GLU A 10 -11.71 -0.89 18.63
N LEU A 11 -10.63 -1.57 18.27
CA LEU A 11 -10.41 -2.16 16.95
C LEU A 11 -10.30 -3.67 17.10
N SER A 12 -10.94 -4.40 16.20
CA SER A 12 -10.64 -5.83 16.02
C SER A 12 -9.23 -6.02 15.45
N ASP A 13 -8.69 -7.24 15.57
CA ASP A 13 -7.36 -7.56 15.03
C ASP A 13 -7.27 -7.26 13.52
N GLY A 14 -8.33 -7.54 12.77
CA GLY A 14 -8.39 -7.25 11.33
C GLY A 14 -8.38 -5.75 11.03
N GLU A 15 -9.13 -4.95 11.78
CA GLU A 15 -9.13 -3.49 11.65
C GLU A 15 -7.78 -2.87 12.06
N MET A 16 -7.11 -3.45 13.07
CA MET A 16 -5.78 -3.00 13.50
C MET A 16 -4.73 -3.28 12.42
N ILE A 17 -4.79 -4.46 11.79
CA ILE A 17 -3.93 -4.81 10.64
C ILE A 17 -4.21 -3.87 9.47
N GLU A 18 -5.47 -3.67 9.13
CA GLU A 18 -5.87 -2.78 8.04
C GLU A 18 -5.32 -1.37 8.26
N LEU A 19 -5.56 -0.79 9.43
CA LEU A 19 -5.09 0.54 9.80
C LEU A 19 -3.57 0.64 9.68
N SER A 20 -2.84 -0.34 10.23
CA SER A 20 -1.38 -0.36 10.17
C SER A 20 -0.86 -0.40 8.74
N ILE A 21 -1.48 -1.17 7.85
CA ILE A 21 -1.05 -1.25 6.44
C ILE A 21 -1.39 0.05 5.70
N VAL A 22 -2.61 0.58 5.89
CA VAL A 22 -3.06 1.81 5.23
C VAL A 22 -2.20 3.01 5.67
N GLU A 23 -1.88 3.14 6.95
CA GLU A 23 -0.98 4.19 7.45
C GLU A 23 0.42 4.07 6.84
N ASN A 24 0.97 2.85 6.75
CA ASN A 24 2.26 2.64 6.09
C ASN A 24 2.21 3.01 4.60
N LEU A 25 1.10 2.73 3.91
CA LEU A 25 0.89 3.06 2.49
C LEU A 25 0.70 4.56 2.21
N GLN A 26 0.39 5.36 3.23
CA GLN A 26 0.25 6.82 3.11
C GLN A 26 1.58 7.57 3.21
N ARG A 27 2.70 6.86 3.41
CA ARG A 27 4.04 7.46 3.42
C ARG A 27 4.43 7.97 2.05
N GLU A 28 5.04 9.16 2.01
CA GLU A 28 5.47 9.81 0.76
C GLU A 28 6.74 9.19 0.16
N ASP A 29 7.50 8.42 0.94
CA ASP A 29 8.82 7.86 0.61
C ASP A 29 8.79 6.37 0.20
N LEU A 30 7.63 5.84 -0.20
CA LEU A 30 7.49 4.43 -0.58
C LEU A 30 8.07 4.16 -1.97
N ASN A 31 8.88 3.10 -2.06
CA ASN A 31 9.24 2.56 -3.35
C ASN A 31 8.08 1.72 -3.93
N PRO A 32 8.06 1.45 -5.26
CA PRO A 32 6.92 0.80 -5.92
C PRO A 32 6.68 -0.65 -5.47
N LEU A 33 7.73 -1.35 -5.05
CA LEU A 33 7.59 -2.70 -4.52
C LEU A 33 7.01 -2.68 -3.11
N ASP A 34 7.38 -1.71 -2.27
CA ASP A 34 6.81 -1.56 -0.93
C ASP A 34 5.31 -1.26 -1.03
N GLU A 35 4.91 -0.38 -1.94
CA GLU A 35 3.50 -0.08 -2.22
C GLU A 35 2.76 -1.34 -2.71
N ALA A 36 3.36 -2.08 -3.66
CA ALA A 36 2.79 -3.32 -4.18
C ALA A 36 2.64 -4.40 -3.09
N LEU A 37 3.62 -4.53 -2.19
CA LEU A 37 3.57 -5.47 -1.07
C LEU A 37 2.47 -5.10 -0.06
N GLY A 38 2.29 -3.81 0.23
CA GLY A 38 1.19 -3.35 1.08
C GLY A 38 -0.18 -3.67 0.48
N TYR A 39 -0.36 -3.47 -0.84
CA TYR A 39 -1.58 -3.89 -1.53
C TYR A 39 -1.79 -5.39 -1.51
N ASP A 40 -0.74 -6.20 -1.71
CA ASP A 40 -0.82 -7.66 -1.67
C ASP A 40 -1.22 -8.17 -0.28
N GLN A 41 -0.73 -7.53 0.79
CA GLN A 41 -1.14 -7.84 2.16
C GLN A 41 -2.62 -7.56 2.40
N LEU A 42 -3.12 -6.41 1.96
CA LEU A 42 -4.56 -6.07 2.07
C LEU A 42 -5.43 -7.10 1.32
N VAL A 43 -5.02 -7.53 0.13
CA VAL A 43 -5.76 -8.54 -0.64
C VAL A 43 -5.72 -9.92 0.03
N LYS A 44 -4.53 -10.39 0.43
CA LYS A 44 -4.35 -11.77 0.92
C LYS A 44 -4.75 -11.96 2.37
N GLN A 45 -4.42 -11.01 3.24
CA GLN A 45 -4.65 -11.16 4.69
C GLN A 45 -6.07 -10.76 5.08
N LEU A 46 -6.63 -9.74 4.41
CA LEU A 46 -7.97 -9.23 4.72
C LEU A 46 -9.02 -9.66 3.68
N GLY A 47 -8.62 -10.40 2.64
CA GLY A 47 -9.53 -10.92 1.61
C GLY A 47 -10.13 -9.84 0.71
N LEU A 48 -9.53 -8.65 0.66
CA LEU A 48 -10.06 -7.52 -0.08
C LEU A 48 -9.88 -7.69 -1.59
N THR A 49 -10.85 -7.20 -2.36
CA THR A 49 -10.70 -7.04 -3.81
C THR A 49 -9.81 -5.85 -4.14
N GLN A 50 -9.24 -5.83 -5.35
CA GLN A 50 -8.44 -4.68 -5.81
C GLN A 50 -9.23 -3.37 -5.83
N GLU A 51 -10.55 -3.44 -6.03
CA GLU A 51 -11.45 -2.28 -5.98
C GLU A 51 -11.56 -1.72 -4.56
N GLU A 52 -11.75 -2.61 -3.58
CA GLU A 52 -11.81 -2.24 -2.16
C GLU A 52 -10.49 -1.69 -1.61
N VAL A 53 -9.35 -2.24 -2.06
CA VAL A 53 -8.03 -1.69 -1.74
C VAL A 53 -7.89 -0.28 -2.32
N ALA A 54 -8.25 -0.09 -3.59
CA ALA A 54 -8.17 1.21 -4.26
C ALA A 54 -8.97 2.29 -3.51
N GLN A 55 -10.18 1.96 -3.06
CA GLN A 55 -11.02 2.87 -2.28
C GLN A 55 -10.39 3.24 -0.92
N ARG A 56 -9.83 2.26 -0.20
CA ARG A 56 -9.20 2.48 1.11
C ARG A 56 -7.95 3.35 1.05
N VAL A 57 -7.15 3.17 0.00
CA VAL A 57 -5.87 3.87 -0.17
C VAL A 57 -5.98 5.15 -1.02
N GLY A 58 -7.18 5.50 -1.48
CA GLY A 58 -7.42 6.70 -2.28
C GLY A 58 -6.76 6.67 -3.66
N ARG A 59 -6.65 5.49 -4.27
CA ARG A 59 -6.04 5.27 -5.59
C ARG A 59 -7.06 4.69 -6.59
N SER A 60 -6.66 4.61 -7.85
CA SER A 60 -7.50 3.96 -8.87
C SER A 60 -7.28 2.44 -8.85
N ARG A 61 -8.32 1.65 -9.14
CA ARG A 61 -8.19 0.20 -9.29
C ARG A 61 -7.11 -0.21 -10.31
N PRO A 62 -6.95 0.44 -11.49
CA PRO A 62 -5.85 0.14 -12.40
C PRO A 62 -4.46 0.37 -11.79
N HIS A 63 -4.29 1.39 -10.94
CA HIS A 63 -3.02 1.63 -10.23
C HIS A 63 -2.67 0.44 -9.32
N VAL A 64 -3.62 0.02 -8.48
CA VAL A 64 -3.46 -1.15 -7.60
C VAL A 64 -3.12 -2.41 -8.40
N ALA A 65 -3.83 -2.65 -9.51
CA ALA A 65 -3.57 -3.79 -10.38
C ALA A 65 -2.16 -3.76 -10.99
N ASN A 66 -1.68 -2.59 -11.43
CA ASN A 66 -0.35 -2.43 -12.01
C ASN A 66 0.75 -2.65 -10.96
N MET A 67 0.58 -2.13 -9.74
CA MET A 67 1.53 -2.36 -8.65
C MET A 67 1.63 -3.85 -8.31
N LEU A 68 0.49 -4.55 -8.17
CA LEU A 68 0.50 -6.00 -7.91
C LEU A 68 1.18 -6.81 -9.02
N ARG A 69 1.14 -6.36 -10.28
CA ARG A 69 1.86 -7.01 -11.39
C ARG A 69 3.38 -6.89 -11.25
N LEU A 70 3.90 -5.88 -10.55
CA LEU A 70 5.34 -5.75 -10.29
C LEU A 70 5.87 -6.95 -9.49
N LEU A 71 5.07 -7.47 -8.55
CA LEU A 71 5.41 -8.65 -7.75
C LEU A 71 5.49 -9.95 -8.57
N GLN A 72 4.93 -9.95 -9.79
CA GLN A 72 4.97 -11.08 -10.71
C GLN A 72 6.18 -11.03 -11.65
N LEU A 73 6.94 -9.94 -11.65
CA LEU A 73 8.15 -9.83 -12.46
C LEU A 73 9.25 -10.76 -11.92
N PRO A 74 10.17 -11.24 -12.77
CA PRO A 74 11.40 -11.89 -12.32
C PRO A 74 12.16 -11.03 -11.31
N GLN A 75 12.82 -11.67 -10.34
CA GLN A 75 13.51 -10.99 -9.23
C GLN A 75 14.50 -9.92 -9.71
N SER A 76 15.25 -10.18 -10.80
CA SER A 76 16.18 -9.22 -11.39
C SER A 76 15.50 -7.94 -11.89
N LEU A 77 14.25 -8.02 -12.37
CA LEU A 77 13.46 -6.86 -12.78
C LEU A 77 12.84 -6.14 -11.59
N GLN A 78 12.45 -6.87 -10.54
CA GLN A 78 12.00 -6.25 -9.29
C GLN A 78 13.13 -5.40 -8.67
N GLU A 79 14.35 -5.94 -8.60
CA GLU A 79 15.52 -5.21 -8.10
C GLU A 79 15.80 -3.93 -8.90
N LEU A 80 15.58 -3.94 -10.21
CA LEU A 80 15.73 -2.76 -11.06
C LEU A 80 14.66 -1.69 -10.78
N VAL A 81 13.42 -2.12 -10.53
CA VAL A 81 12.29 -1.23 -10.18
C VAL A 81 12.48 -0.62 -8.78
N SER A 82 12.98 -1.42 -7.83
CA SER A 82 13.26 -0.99 -6.45
C SER A 82 14.37 0.05 -6.38
N ARG A 83 15.39 -0.03 -7.25
CA ARG A 83 16.54 0.90 -7.28
C ARG A 83 16.26 2.25 -7.96
N GLU A 84 14.99 2.64 -8.11
CA GLU A 84 14.52 3.92 -8.68
C GLU A 84 14.93 4.25 -10.13
N THR A 85 15.62 3.38 -10.86
CA THR A 85 16.09 3.71 -12.22
C THR A 85 14.95 3.98 -13.23
N ILE A 86 13.71 3.56 -12.92
CA ILE A 86 12.54 3.68 -13.82
C ILE A 86 11.46 4.62 -13.26
N TYR A 87 11.36 4.83 -11.94
CA TYR A 87 10.22 5.56 -11.35
C TYR A 87 10.14 7.02 -11.78
N GLN A 88 11.30 7.64 -12.03
CA GLN A 88 11.41 9.01 -12.51
C GLN A 88 10.85 9.22 -13.94
N TYR A 89 10.64 8.15 -14.70
CA TYR A 89 10.16 8.22 -16.09
C TYR A 89 8.63 8.10 -16.23
N ILE A 90 7.93 7.65 -15.18
CA ILE A 90 6.47 7.42 -15.21
C ILE A 90 5.73 8.63 -14.60
N HIS A 91 6.42 9.51 -13.88
CA HIS A 91 5.86 10.72 -13.26
C HIS A 91 6.38 12.03 -13.91
N ALA A 92 6.96 11.94 -15.12
CA ALA A 92 7.36 13.08 -15.95
C ALA A 92 6.29 13.45 -16.97
#